data_AF-A0A1W2AAI1-F1
#
_entry.id   AF-A0A1W2AAI1-F1
#
_cell.length_a   1.000
_cell.length_b   1.000
_cell.length_c   1.000
_cell.angle_alpha   90.00
_cell.angle_beta   90.00
_cell.angle_gamma   90.00
#
_symmetry.space_group_name_H-M   'P 1'
#
loop_
_entity.id
_entity.type
_entity.pdbx_description
1 polymer ?
#
loop_
_entity_poly.entity_id
_entity_poly.type
_entity_poly.pdbx_seq_one_letter_code
_entity_poly.pdbx_strand_id
1 'polypeptide(L)'
;MGPIAILLIFLLSISSLAQERYFEDSSFSMLAGGQSKYKRVYNIENDHVNIEDYVGSYRVHKGQVYGLNDVKQIDSYISYCVSLNNINADRDYSKNAQGIFRINSNKGNKLRQVYVKGNSIRTGQVWDEEGNEKLINGTGILNIDSRDEISTTIYKDSMLLNAYIVRKEKRDTIFQVFQKRAEPIGGLKNYYQKIYDKVGFPKNGKPGETISFSIKVKLIVNEDGELSDLSAEAFSVKLLKSYPKNGIPIHPEPLADPQYDYMGEKIIKEMKKLPKWNPAEKDNKPVRTESILTFGFHVST
;
A
#
# COMPACT_ATOMS: atom_id res chain seq x y z
N MET A 1 20.90 -46.75 -41.31
CA MET A 1 21.14 -45.47 -40.61
C MET A 1 22.55 -45.53 -40.03
N GLY A 2 23.41 -44.57 -40.38
CA GLY A 2 24.80 -44.56 -39.90
C GLY A 2 24.89 -44.13 -38.42
N PRO A 3 25.97 -44.49 -37.70
CA PRO A 3 26.17 -44.16 -36.29
C PRO A 3 26.08 -42.66 -35.97
N ILE A 4 26.33 -41.81 -36.96
CA ILE A 4 26.21 -40.34 -36.87
C ILE A 4 24.75 -39.89 -36.63
N ALA A 5 23.77 -40.58 -37.22
CA ALA A 5 22.35 -40.23 -37.03
C ALA A 5 21.84 -40.59 -35.62
N ILE A 6 22.37 -41.66 -35.03
CA ILE A 6 22.06 -42.05 -33.64
C ILE A 6 22.68 -41.06 -32.65
N LEU A 7 23.90 -40.58 -32.92
CA LEU A 7 24.57 -39.57 -32.09
C LEU A 7 23.84 -38.21 -32.12
N LEU A 8 23.29 -37.80 -33.28
CA LEU A 8 22.54 -36.54 -33.39
C LEU A 8 21.19 -36.56 -32.66
N ILE A 9 20.49 -37.70 -32.66
CA ILE A 9 19.24 -37.87 -31.89
C ILE A 9 19.54 -37.91 -30.38
N PHE A 10 20.67 -38.47 -29.98
CA PHE A 10 21.15 -38.40 -28.59
C PHE A 10 21.53 -36.97 -28.19
N LEU A 11 22.17 -36.18 -29.05
CA LEU A 11 22.53 -34.78 -28.76
C LEU A 11 21.31 -33.85 -28.68
N LEU A 12 20.24 -34.12 -29.43
CA LEU A 12 18.98 -33.34 -29.37
C LEU A 12 18.06 -33.73 -28.20
N SER A 13 18.28 -34.88 -27.57
CA SER A 13 17.54 -35.29 -26.36
C SER A 13 18.21 -34.84 -25.06
N ILE A 14 19.41 -34.28 -25.13
CA ILE A 14 20.08 -33.67 -23.98
C ILE A 14 19.59 -32.23 -23.88
N SER A 15 18.70 -32.01 -22.91
CA SER A 15 18.36 -30.71 -22.31
C SER A 15 17.49 -29.74 -23.13
N SER A 16 16.29 -30.16 -23.55
CA SER A 16 15.17 -29.20 -23.59
C SER A 16 14.75 -28.88 -22.15
N LEU A 17 15.49 -28.00 -21.48
CA LEU A 17 14.98 -27.37 -20.27
C LEU A 17 13.74 -26.57 -20.70
N ALA A 18 12.55 -27.08 -20.34
CA ALA A 18 11.32 -26.39 -20.61
C ALA A 18 11.34 -25.10 -19.80
N GLN A 19 11.48 -23.97 -20.52
CA GLN A 19 11.38 -22.65 -19.94
C GLN A 19 10.01 -22.09 -20.23
N GLU A 20 9.24 -21.81 -19.19
CA GLU A 20 7.94 -21.15 -19.28
C GLU A 20 8.04 -19.73 -18.72
N ARG A 21 7.27 -18.80 -19.30
CA ARG A 21 7.30 -17.39 -18.93
C ARG A 21 5.88 -16.86 -18.83
N TYR A 22 5.59 -16.22 -17.71
CA TYR A 22 4.29 -15.62 -17.43
C TYR A 22 4.47 -14.15 -17.03
N PHE A 23 3.51 -13.33 -17.45
CA PHE A 23 3.40 -11.94 -17.03
C PHE A 23 2.36 -11.85 -15.93
N GLU A 24 2.68 -11.12 -14.87
CA GLU A 24 1.89 -11.10 -13.64
C GLU A 24 1.45 -9.68 -13.27
N ASP A 25 0.57 -9.58 -12.28
CA ASP A 25 0.30 -8.36 -11.54
C ASP A 25 1.49 -7.94 -10.65
N SER A 26 1.35 -6.82 -9.94
CA SER A 26 2.42 -6.29 -9.09
C SER A 26 2.76 -7.11 -7.85
N SER A 27 1.89 -8.06 -7.49
CA SER A 27 2.05 -8.94 -6.32
C SER A 27 2.52 -10.34 -6.71
N PHE A 28 2.65 -10.64 -8.01
CA PHE A 28 2.90 -12.00 -8.52
C PHE A 28 1.83 -13.00 -8.03
N SER A 29 0.58 -12.53 -7.95
CA SER A 29 -0.56 -13.31 -7.49
C SER A 29 -1.52 -13.71 -8.59
N MET A 30 -1.53 -12.96 -9.70
CA MET A 30 -2.45 -13.18 -10.81
C MET A 30 -1.78 -12.89 -12.15
N LEU A 31 -2.08 -13.74 -13.13
CA LEU A 31 -1.67 -13.55 -14.52
C LEU A 31 -2.19 -12.21 -15.05
N ALA A 32 -1.29 -11.43 -15.63
CA ALA A 32 -1.67 -10.24 -16.37
C ALA A 32 -2.34 -10.64 -17.69
N GLY A 33 -3.41 -9.94 -18.07
CA GLY A 33 -4.07 -10.12 -19.37
C GLY A 33 -3.23 -9.67 -20.58
N GLY A 34 -1.95 -9.36 -20.39
CA GLY A 34 -1.04 -8.84 -21.40
C GLY A 34 0.39 -8.70 -20.87
N GLN A 35 1.26 -8.04 -21.65
CA GLN A 35 2.63 -7.78 -21.20
C GLN A 35 2.63 -6.87 -19.97
N SER A 36 3.45 -7.24 -18.99
CA SER A 36 3.63 -6.54 -17.72
C SER A 36 5.12 -6.38 -17.44
N LYS A 37 5.49 -5.39 -16.63
CA LYS A 37 6.85 -5.30 -16.09
C LYS A 37 7.13 -6.39 -15.05
N TYR A 38 6.08 -7.02 -14.51
CA TYR A 38 6.18 -8.13 -13.59
C TYR A 38 6.16 -9.44 -14.38
N LYS A 39 7.21 -10.25 -14.22
CA LYS A 39 7.41 -11.46 -15.00
C LYS A 39 7.97 -12.58 -14.13
N ARG A 40 7.36 -13.75 -14.18
CA ARG A 40 7.88 -14.98 -13.58
C ARG A 40 8.41 -15.91 -14.66
N VAL A 41 9.57 -16.49 -14.42
CA VAL A 41 10.22 -17.46 -15.32
C VAL A 41 10.39 -18.77 -14.56
N TYR A 42 9.94 -19.85 -15.18
CA TYR A 42 10.11 -21.22 -14.71
C TYR A 42 11.14 -21.92 -15.58
N ASN A 43 12.11 -22.59 -14.96
CA ASN A 43 12.96 -23.55 -15.64
C ASN A 43 12.73 -24.91 -14.97
N ILE A 44 12.06 -25.81 -15.70
CA ILE A 44 11.67 -27.12 -15.19
C ILE A 44 12.84 -28.09 -15.39
N GLU A 45 13.31 -28.67 -14.29
CA GLU A 45 14.34 -29.71 -14.27
C GLU A 45 13.75 -31.05 -13.79
N ASN A 46 14.54 -32.11 -13.84
CA ASN A 46 14.04 -33.48 -13.58
C ASN A 46 13.49 -33.67 -12.16
N ASP A 47 14.06 -32.99 -11.17
CA ASP A 47 13.76 -33.16 -9.74
C ASP A 47 13.27 -31.88 -9.05
N HIS A 48 13.32 -30.74 -9.74
CA HIS A 48 12.90 -29.44 -9.20
C HIS A 48 12.55 -28.42 -10.28
N VAL A 49 11.92 -27.32 -9.84
CA VAL A 49 11.64 -26.16 -10.69
C VAL A 49 12.39 -24.95 -10.14
N ASN A 50 13.23 -24.35 -10.99
CA ASN A 50 13.88 -23.07 -10.72
C ASN A 50 12.94 -21.92 -11.10
N ILE A 51 12.71 -21.01 -10.16
CA ILE A 51 11.82 -19.85 -10.35
C ILE A 51 12.63 -18.57 -10.26
N GLU A 52 12.34 -17.63 -11.15
CA GLU A 52 12.87 -16.28 -11.08
C GLU A 52 11.77 -15.23 -11.34
N ASP A 53 11.63 -14.29 -10.41
CA ASP A 53 10.68 -13.18 -10.51
C ASP A 53 11.41 -11.88 -10.85
N TYR A 54 10.84 -11.12 -11.78
CA TYR A 54 11.41 -9.90 -12.32
C TYR A 54 10.43 -8.72 -12.21
N VAL A 55 10.95 -7.57 -11.79
CA VAL A 55 10.28 -6.26 -11.90
C VAL A 55 11.10 -5.40 -12.86
N GLY A 56 10.64 -5.27 -14.09
CA GLY A 56 11.43 -4.71 -15.19
C GLY A 56 12.65 -5.58 -15.45
N SER A 57 13.85 -5.00 -15.31
CA SER A 57 15.13 -5.70 -15.44
C SER A 57 15.67 -6.29 -14.13
N TYR A 58 15.06 -5.98 -12.99
CA TYR A 58 15.56 -6.39 -11.68
C TYR A 58 14.97 -7.74 -11.25
N ARG A 59 15.83 -8.69 -10.91
CA ARG A 59 15.41 -9.99 -10.35
C ARG A 59 15.11 -9.86 -8.86
N VAL A 60 13.83 -9.86 -8.51
CA VAL A 60 13.35 -9.68 -7.13
C VAL A 60 13.27 -10.98 -6.35
N HIS A 61 12.95 -12.11 -6.99
CA HIS A 61 12.99 -13.42 -6.33
C HIS A 61 13.77 -14.44 -7.14
N LYS A 62 14.39 -15.38 -6.42
CA LYS A 62 14.93 -16.62 -6.98
C LYS A 62 14.55 -17.78 -6.06
N GLY A 63 13.96 -18.82 -6.63
CA GLY A 63 13.44 -19.97 -5.90
C GLY A 63 13.83 -21.30 -6.52
N GLN A 64 13.86 -22.34 -5.70
CA GLN A 64 13.88 -23.74 -6.12
C GLN A 64 12.74 -24.45 -5.42
N VAL A 65 11.90 -25.17 -6.17
CA VAL A 65 10.77 -25.94 -5.63
C VAL A 65 10.92 -27.40 -6.01
N TYR A 66 10.83 -28.28 -5.01
CA TYR A 66 10.95 -29.73 -5.14
C TYR A 66 9.61 -30.39 -4.83
N GLY A 67 9.34 -31.52 -5.49
CA GLY A 67 8.17 -32.36 -5.21
C GLY A 67 6.84 -31.85 -5.78
N LEU A 68 6.87 -30.81 -6.62
CA LEU A 68 5.72 -30.28 -7.36
C LEU A 68 6.08 -30.13 -8.83
N ASN A 69 5.19 -30.57 -9.72
CA ASN A 69 5.41 -30.53 -11.18
C ASN A 69 4.33 -29.73 -11.93
N ASP A 70 3.25 -29.34 -11.25
CA ASP A 70 2.18 -28.51 -11.81
C ASP A 70 2.45 -27.03 -11.50
N VAL A 71 2.50 -26.18 -12.53
CA VAL A 71 2.85 -24.76 -12.39
C VAL A 71 1.86 -24.03 -11.48
N LYS A 72 0.56 -24.35 -11.50
CA LYS A 72 -0.42 -23.70 -10.62
C LYS A 72 -0.22 -24.07 -9.15
N GLN A 73 0.15 -25.33 -8.88
CA GLN A 73 0.53 -25.76 -7.54
C GLN A 73 1.82 -25.07 -7.07
N ILE A 74 2.80 -24.95 -7.95
CA ILE A 74 4.06 -24.24 -7.68
C ILE A 74 3.79 -22.76 -7.36
N ASP A 75 2.97 -22.07 -8.15
CA ASP A 75 2.55 -20.69 -7.91
C ASP A 75 1.93 -20.50 -6.52
N SER A 76 0.97 -21.37 -6.21
CA SER A 76 0.29 -21.38 -4.92
C SER A 76 1.27 -21.61 -3.77
N TYR A 77 2.25 -22.51 -3.96
CA TYR A 77 3.30 -22.82 -3.01
C TYR A 77 4.27 -21.65 -2.82
N ILE A 78 4.69 -20.96 -3.89
CA ILE A 78 5.55 -19.77 -3.81
C ILE A 78 4.84 -18.66 -3.04
N SER A 79 3.58 -18.36 -3.37
CA SER A 79 2.78 -17.35 -2.68
C SER A 79 2.65 -17.63 -1.18
N TYR A 80 2.52 -18.90 -0.79
CA TYR A 80 2.56 -19.31 0.62
C TYR A 80 3.93 -19.06 1.26
N CYS A 81 5.02 -19.48 0.61
CA CYS A 81 6.37 -19.40 1.15
C CYS A 81 6.91 -17.98 1.29
N VAL A 82 6.57 -17.09 0.36
CA VAL A 82 7.13 -15.73 0.28
C VAL A 82 6.30 -14.71 1.09
N SER A 83 4.98 -14.93 1.22
CA SER A 83 4.10 -14.09 2.01
C SER A 83 4.23 -14.36 3.51
N LEU A 84 4.75 -13.39 4.26
CA LEU A 84 4.85 -13.46 5.73
C LEU A 84 3.49 -13.62 6.44
N ASN A 85 2.39 -13.27 5.77
CA ASN A 85 1.06 -13.21 6.38
C ASN A 85 0.25 -14.51 6.21
N ASN A 86 0.76 -15.50 5.47
CA ASN A 86 0.00 -16.70 5.10
C ASN A 86 0.20 -17.90 6.03
N ILE A 87 0.63 -17.69 7.28
CA ILE A 87 0.89 -18.76 8.27
C ILE A 87 -0.37 -19.63 8.52
N ASN A 88 -1.58 -19.09 8.27
CA ASN A 88 -2.85 -19.78 8.49
C ASN A 88 -3.48 -20.42 7.24
N ALA A 89 -2.79 -20.43 6.08
CA ALA A 89 -3.33 -21.07 4.89
C ALA A 89 -3.14 -22.60 4.99
N ASP A 90 -4.12 -23.30 5.55
CA ASP A 90 -4.16 -24.76 5.58
C ASP A 90 -4.30 -25.30 4.15
N ARG A 91 -3.31 -26.04 3.68
CA ARG A 91 -3.25 -26.54 2.30
C ARG A 91 -2.46 -27.85 2.22
N ASP A 92 -3.15 -28.93 1.89
CA ASP A 92 -2.61 -30.29 1.81
C ASP A 92 -1.47 -30.48 0.79
N TYR A 93 -1.37 -29.63 -0.24
CA TYR A 93 -0.37 -29.78 -1.30
C TYR A 93 1.07 -29.49 -0.87
N SER A 94 1.28 -28.92 0.32
CA SER A 94 2.63 -28.61 0.82
C SER A 94 3.36 -29.82 1.42
N LYS A 95 2.67 -30.89 1.83
CA LYS A 95 3.24 -31.90 2.77
C LYS A 95 4.58 -32.50 2.32
N ASN A 96 4.75 -32.72 1.02
CA ASN A 96 5.99 -33.25 0.45
C ASN A 96 6.82 -32.21 -0.31
N ALA A 97 6.28 -31.01 -0.49
CA ALA A 97 6.97 -29.94 -1.19
C ALA A 97 8.11 -29.38 -0.34
N GLN A 98 9.21 -29.02 -1.02
CA GLN A 98 10.33 -28.32 -0.40
C GLN A 98 10.70 -27.10 -1.23
N GLY A 99 11.15 -26.05 -0.57
CA GLY A 99 11.44 -24.79 -1.22
C GLY A 99 12.68 -24.12 -0.65
N ILE A 100 13.49 -23.52 -1.52
CA ILE A 100 14.58 -22.62 -1.14
C ILE A 100 14.36 -21.31 -1.88
N PHE A 101 14.11 -20.22 -1.15
CA PHE A 101 13.81 -18.93 -1.77
C PHE A 101 14.76 -17.86 -1.26
N ARG A 102 15.29 -17.06 -2.20
CA ARG A 102 16.02 -15.82 -1.95
C ARG A 102 15.19 -14.66 -2.46
N ILE A 103 14.94 -13.72 -1.56
CA ILE A 103 14.11 -12.54 -1.78
C ILE A 103 15.04 -11.34 -1.78
N ASN A 104 14.93 -10.52 -2.82
CA ASN A 104 15.66 -9.29 -3.00
C ASN A 104 14.69 -8.10 -3.06
N SER A 105 15.20 -6.91 -2.79
CA SER A 105 14.46 -5.67 -3.01
C SER A 105 14.25 -5.41 -4.50
N ASN A 106 13.39 -4.45 -4.83
CA ASN A 106 13.24 -3.94 -6.20
C ASN A 106 14.52 -3.28 -6.76
N LYS A 107 15.54 -3.07 -5.93
CA LYS A 107 16.88 -2.61 -6.32
C LYS A 107 17.90 -3.75 -6.43
N GLY A 108 17.49 -4.99 -6.17
CA GLY A 108 18.35 -6.18 -6.23
C GLY A 108 19.14 -6.50 -4.96
N ASN A 109 18.99 -5.71 -3.89
CA ASN A 109 19.64 -6.00 -2.60
C ASN A 109 19.03 -7.24 -1.96
N LYS A 110 19.84 -8.10 -1.34
CA LYS A 110 19.33 -9.26 -0.59
C LYS A 110 18.48 -8.77 0.58
N LEU A 111 17.32 -9.39 0.80
CA LEU A 111 16.46 -9.10 1.94
C LEU A 111 16.34 -10.31 2.87
N ARG A 112 16.06 -11.48 2.29
CA ARG A 112 15.82 -12.69 3.08
C ARG A 112 16.09 -13.97 2.29
N GLN A 113 16.51 -15.00 2.99
CA GLN A 113 16.54 -16.37 2.51
C GLN A 113 15.66 -17.25 3.40
N VAL A 114 14.80 -18.05 2.79
CA VAL A 114 13.92 -19.00 3.50
C VAL A 114 14.06 -20.41 2.93
N TYR A 115 13.90 -21.38 3.82
CA TYR A 115 13.83 -22.81 3.55
C TYR A 115 12.46 -23.31 3.99
N VAL A 116 11.78 -24.03 3.12
CA VAL A 116 10.43 -24.54 3.39
C VAL A 116 10.43 -26.03 3.16
N LYS A 117 9.82 -26.78 4.08
CA LYS A 117 9.60 -28.23 3.96
C LYS A 117 8.27 -28.56 4.62
N GLY A 118 7.29 -29.00 3.83
CA GLY A 118 5.95 -29.17 4.37
C GLY A 118 5.38 -27.83 4.85
N ASN A 119 4.86 -27.83 6.07
CA ASN A 119 4.38 -26.64 6.78
C ASN A 119 5.45 -25.95 7.63
N SER A 120 6.71 -26.41 7.56
CA SER A 120 7.81 -25.81 8.30
C SER A 120 8.54 -24.78 7.44
N ILE A 121 8.58 -23.54 7.90
CA ILE A 121 9.35 -22.46 7.30
C ILE A 121 10.50 -22.11 8.27
N ARG A 122 11.73 -22.11 7.74
CA ARG A 122 12.93 -21.64 8.44
C ARG A 122 13.57 -20.50 7.68
N THR A 123 13.94 -19.45 8.40
CA THR A 123 14.69 -18.31 7.86
C THR A 123 16.17 -18.60 7.96
N GLY A 124 16.83 -18.68 6.80
CA GLY A 124 18.28 -18.88 6.73
C GLY A 124 19.05 -17.65 7.17
N GLN A 125 18.75 -16.53 6.53
CA GLN A 125 19.38 -15.24 6.79
C GLN A 125 18.43 -14.10 6.43
N VAL A 126 18.54 -12.98 7.15
CA VAL A 126 17.92 -11.70 6.78
C VAL A 126 19.00 -10.62 6.75
N TRP A 127 18.83 -9.67 5.84
CA TRP A 127 19.73 -8.55 5.66
C TRP A 127 19.00 -7.23 5.90
N ASP A 128 19.69 -6.22 6.42
CA ASP A 128 19.17 -4.84 6.44
C ASP A 128 19.32 -4.14 5.08
N GLU A 129 18.92 -2.88 5.01
CA GLU A 129 19.00 -2.08 3.78
C GLU A 129 20.44 -1.85 3.32
N GLU A 130 21.39 -1.85 4.26
CA GLU A 130 22.82 -1.77 4.02
C GLU A 130 23.45 -3.11 3.61
N GLY A 131 22.70 -4.21 3.67
CA GLY A 131 23.16 -5.55 3.30
C GLY A 131 23.93 -6.28 4.39
N ASN A 132 23.87 -5.82 5.65
CA ASN A 132 24.44 -6.50 6.80
C ASN A 132 23.55 -7.68 7.23
N GLU A 133 24.19 -8.79 7.54
CA GLU A 133 23.53 -9.97 8.10
C GLU A 133 23.00 -9.69 9.51
N LYS A 134 21.73 -10.05 9.78
CA LYS A 134 21.10 -9.84 11.10
C LYS A 134 20.91 -11.10 11.91
N LEU A 135 21.02 -12.28 11.31
CA LEU A 135 20.92 -13.54 12.05
C LEU A 135 22.32 -14.09 12.35
N ILE A 136 22.58 -14.33 13.63
CA ILE A 136 23.73 -15.08 14.12
C ILE A 136 23.19 -16.43 14.63
N ASN A 137 23.59 -17.53 13.99
CA ASN A 137 23.07 -18.87 14.29
C ASN A 137 21.53 -18.94 14.28
N GLY A 138 20.90 -18.26 13.30
CA GLY A 138 19.44 -18.23 13.15
C GLY A 138 18.70 -17.34 14.15
N THR A 139 19.40 -16.63 15.04
CA THR A 139 18.80 -15.73 16.04
C THR A 139 19.18 -14.28 15.74
N GLY A 140 18.22 -13.37 15.83
CA GLY A 140 18.46 -11.96 15.55
C GLY A 140 17.19 -11.11 15.51
N ILE A 141 17.38 -9.80 15.38
CA ILE A 141 16.30 -8.82 15.29
C ILE A 141 16.51 -7.99 14.02
N LEU A 142 15.47 -7.87 13.21
CA LEU A 142 15.43 -6.98 12.06
C LEU A 142 14.49 -5.82 12.37
N ASN A 143 15.04 -4.61 12.37
CA ASN A 143 14.28 -3.38 12.47
C ASN A 143 14.27 -2.71 11.10
N ILE A 144 13.08 -2.46 10.56
CA ILE A 144 12.89 -1.67 9.35
C ILE A 144 12.27 -0.35 9.77
N ASP A 145 13.06 0.71 9.63
CA ASP A 145 12.65 2.05 9.93
C ASP A 145 11.89 2.64 8.74
N SER A 146 10.67 3.09 8.99
CA SER A 146 9.90 3.92 8.05
C SER A 146 9.69 5.32 8.64
N ARG A 147 9.11 6.23 7.84
CA ARG A 147 8.88 7.62 8.26
C ARG A 147 8.19 7.72 9.64
N ASP A 148 7.19 6.89 9.87
CA ASP A 148 6.27 7.02 11.02
C ASP A 148 6.26 5.80 11.94
N GLU A 149 6.86 4.70 11.51
CA GLU A 149 6.73 3.40 12.17
C GLU A 149 8.06 2.64 12.09
N ILE A 150 8.33 1.80 13.08
CA ILE A 150 9.43 0.85 13.11
C ILE A 150 8.81 -0.54 13.10
N SER A 151 9.02 -1.29 12.01
CA SER A 151 8.64 -2.70 11.96
C SER A 151 9.76 -3.53 12.56
N THR A 152 9.46 -4.29 13.62
CA THR A 152 10.41 -5.15 14.32
C THR A 152 10.04 -6.61 14.09
N THR A 153 11.01 -7.39 13.62
CA THR A 153 10.87 -8.83 13.41
C THR A 153 11.94 -9.57 14.22
N ILE A 154 11.52 -10.49 15.09
CA ILE A 154 12.39 -11.24 15.99
C ILE A 154 12.46 -12.68 15.52
N TYR A 155 13.69 -13.17 15.36
CA TYR A 155 13.99 -14.53 14.97
C TYR A 155 14.73 -15.26 16.09
N LYS A 156 14.39 -16.53 16.30
CA LYS A 156 15.09 -17.45 17.20
C LYS A 156 15.19 -18.81 16.54
N ASP A 157 16.39 -19.39 16.52
CA ASP A 157 16.65 -20.73 15.95
C ASP A 157 16.13 -20.89 14.50
N SER A 158 16.29 -19.84 13.69
CA SER A 158 15.79 -19.71 12.32
C SER A 158 14.26 -19.70 12.19
N MET A 159 13.52 -19.51 13.28
CA MET A 159 12.07 -19.38 13.27
C MET A 159 11.66 -17.94 13.56
N LEU A 160 10.60 -17.46 12.90
CA LEU A 160 9.96 -16.19 13.23
C LEU A 160 9.28 -16.34 14.60
N LEU A 161 9.79 -15.65 15.61
CA LEU A 161 9.24 -15.70 16.97
C LEU A 161 8.16 -14.64 17.17
N ASN A 162 8.40 -13.42 16.68
CA ASN A 162 7.47 -12.30 16.82
C ASN A 162 7.66 -11.29 15.68
N ALA A 163 6.59 -10.60 15.31
CA ALA A 163 6.62 -9.47 14.39
C ALA A 163 5.61 -8.42 14.85
N TYR A 164 6.05 -7.18 15.03
CA TYR A 164 5.19 -6.08 15.46
C TYR A 164 5.65 -4.76 14.87
N ILE A 165 4.74 -3.79 14.81
CA ILE A 165 5.00 -2.45 14.30
C ILE A 165 4.80 -1.47 15.45
N VAL A 166 5.81 -0.65 15.72
CA VAL A 166 5.74 0.43 16.71
C VAL A 166 5.64 1.75 15.96
N ARG A 167 4.62 2.56 16.26
CA ARG A 167 4.58 3.94 15.77
C ARG A 167 5.64 4.75 16.49
N LYS A 168 6.47 5.48 15.74
CA LYS A 168 7.38 6.45 16.34
C LYS A 168 6.55 7.48 17.08
N GLU A 169 6.98 7.87 18.28
CA GLU A 169 6.28 8.88 19.08
C GLU A 169 6.11 10.16 18.25
N LYS A 170 4.90 10.37 17.73
CA LYS A 170 4.55 11.56 16.96
C LYS A 170 3.94 12.60 17.89
N ARG A 171 4.60 12.98 18.99
CA ARG A 171 4.02 13.88 20.02
C ARG A 171 2.50 13.66 20.12
N ASP A 172 2.13 12.42 20.43
CA ASP A 172 0.77 11.93 20.21
C ASP A 172 -0.24 12.97 20.68
N THR A 173 -1.20 13.30 19.82
CA THR A 173 -2.25 14.27 20.07
C THR A 173 -2.84 14.00 21.45
N ILE A 174 -2.48 14.80 22.45
CA ILE A 174 -3.10 14.71 23.77
C ILE A 174 -4.56 15.07 23.54
N PHE A 175 -5.44 14.07 23.58
CA PHE A 175 -6.88 14.29 23.52
C PHE A 175 -7.26 15.07 24.76
N GLN A 176 -7.29 16.39 24.65
CA GLN A 176 -7.78 17.25 25.71
C GLN A 176 -9.29 17.02 25.80
N VAL A 177 -9.73 16.49 26.94
CA VAL A 177 -11.16 16.41 27.26
C VAL A 177 -11.62 17.82 27.61
N PHE A 178 -12.46 18.39 26.75
CA PHE A 178 -13.10 19.69 26.97
C PHE A 178 -14.47 19.47 27.60
N GLN A 179 -14.87 20.35 28.53
CA GLN A 179 -16.24 20.39 29.05
C GLN A 179 -17.19 20.90 27.97
N LYS A 180 -16.73 21.87 27.17
CA LYS A 180 -17.46 22.45 26.05
C LYS A 180 -16.54 22.61 24.85
N ARG A 181 -17.01 22.23 23.67
CA ARG A 181 -16.24 22.36 22.43
C ARG A 181 -16.37 23.76 21.84
N ALA A 182 -15.35 24.19 21.11
CA ALA A 182 -15.45 25.39 20.32
C ALA A 182 -16.54 25.24 19.24
N GLU A 183 -17.39 26.25 19.08
CA GLU A 183 -18.51 26.21 18.13
C GLU A 183 -18.82 27.61 17.58
N PRO A 184 -19.15 27.77 16.28
CA PRO A 184 -19.56 29.06 15.74
C PRO A 184 -20.85 29.56 16.39
N ILE A 185 -20.97 30.89 16.50
CA ILE A 185 -22.21 31.52 16.96
C ILE A 185 -23.36 31.15 16.01
N GLY A 186 -24.42 30.55 16.57
CA GLY A 186 -25.57 30.04 15.82
C GLY A 186 -25.41 28.60 15.32
N GLY A 187 -24.35 27.90 15.71
CA GLY A 187 -24.12 26.47 15.47
C GLY A 187 -23.53 26.12 14.11
N LEU A 188 -22.90 24.95 14.02
CA LEU A 188 -22.14 24.51 12.84
C LEU A 188 -22.98 24.50 11.55
N LYS A 189 -24.24 24.06 11.61
CA LYS A 189 -25.12 23.99 10.43
C LYS A 189 -25.30 25.35 9.76
N ASN A 190 -25.59 26.39 10.53
CA ASN A 190 -25.75 27.75 10.02
C ASN A 190 -24.43 28.33 9.50
N TYR A 191 -23.32 27.98 10.15
CA TYR A 191 -21.99 28.36 9.70
C TYR A 191 -21.66 27.78 8.33
N TYR A 192 -21.87 26.47 8.13
CA TYR A 192 -21.69 25.81 6.84
C TYR A 192 -22.55 26.46 5.75
N GLN A 193 -23.84 26.70 6.02
CA GLN A 193 -24.73 27.33 5.04
C GLN A 193 -24.22 28.71 4.60
N LYS A 194 -23.83 29.58 5.55
CA LYS A 194 -23.28 30.90 5.24
C LYS A 194 -22.03 30.82 4.35
N ILE A 195 -21.16 29.84 4.60
CA ILE A 195 -19.99 29.62 3.75
C ILE A 195 -20.41 29.16 2.35
N TYR A 196 -21.30 28.17 2.23
CA TYR A 196 -21.76 27.68 0.94
C TYR A 196 -22.41 28.78 0.09
N ASP A 197 -23.23 29.64 0.69
CA ASP A 197 -23.90 30.75 0.01
C ASP A 197 -22.90 31.78 -0.56
N LYS A 198 -21.76 31.98 0.10
CA LYS A 198 -20.72 32.95 -0.31
C LYS A 198 -19.67 32.37 -1.24
N VAL A 199 -19.26 31.13 -0.99
CA VAL A 199 -18.26 30.43 -1.79
C VAL A 199 -18.87 30.00 -3.14
N GLY A 200 -20.12 29.53 -3.13
CA GLY A 200 -20.78 28.97 -4.30
C GLY A 200 -20.17 27.63 -4.74
N PHE A 201 -20.77 27.02 -5.75
CA PHE A 201 -20.25 25.79 -6.35
C PHE A 201 -19.30 26.10 -7.52
N PRO A 202 -18.20 25.35 -7.68
CA PRO A 202 -17.39 25.45 -8.89
C PRO A 202 -18.22 25.03 -10.10
N LYS A 203 -18.13 25.79 -11.20
CA LYS A 203 -18.96 25.60 -12.40
C LYS A 203 -18.31 24.73 -13.48
N ASN A 204 -17.23 24.02 -13.17
CA ASN A 204 -16.28 23.54 -14.18
C ASN A 204 -16.31 22.03 -14.47
N GLY A 205 -17.39 21.32 -14.15
CA GLY A 205 -17.57 19.95 -14.65
C GLY A 205 -17.87 19.94 -16.15
N LYS A 206 -17.48 18.89 -16.87
CA LYS A 206 -17.96 18.72 -18.26
C LYS A 206 -19.45 18.37 -18.22
N PRO A 207 -20.24 18.80 -19.21
CA PRO A 207 -21.66 18.41 -19.27
C PRO A 207 -21.84 16.89 -19.14
N GLY A 208 -22.69 16.46 -18.21
CA GLY A 208 -22.95 15.04 -17.92
C GLY A 208 -22.01 14.38 -16.90
N GLU A 209 -21.09 15.14 -16.29
CA GLU A 209 -20.26 14.66 -15.18
C GLU A 209 -20.91 14.96 -13.82
N THR A 210 -20.73 14.03 -12.87
CA THR A 210 -21.04 14.28 -11.47
C THR A 210 -19.77 14.16 -10.66
N ILE A 211 -19.30 15.29 -10.12
CA ILE A 211 -18.08 15.37 -9.32
C ILE A 211 -18.49 15.63 -7.87
N SER A 212 -18.01 14.81 -6.95
CA SER A 212 -18.10 15.09 -5.53
C SER A 212 -16.70 15.23 -4.95
N PHE A 213 -16.47 16.30 -4.23
CA PHE A 213 -15.20 16.49 -3.53
C PHE A 213 -15.42 17.03 -2.13
N SER A 214 -14.41 16.92 -1.28
CA SER A 214 -14.44 17.46 0.08
C SER A 214 -13.15 18.19 0.40
N ILE A 215 -13.30 19.36 1.00
CA ILE A 215 -12.19 20.20 1.46
C ILE A 215 -12.15 20.12 2.97
N LYS A 216 -11.01 19.72 3.52
CA LYS A 216 -10.75 19.79 4.96
C LYS A 216 -10.11 21.13 5.26
N VAL A 217 -10.65 21.86 6.22
CA VAL A 217 -10.06 23.09 6.74
C VAL A 217 -9.64 22.83 8.17
N LYS A 218 -8.34 22.88 8.41
CA LYS A 218 -7.74 22.88 9.73
C LYS A 218 -7.63 24.32 10.22
N LEU A 219 -8.01 24.57 11.47
CA LEU A 219 -7.98 25.89 12.07
C LEU A 219 -7.74 25.81 13.57
N ILE A 220 -7.34 26.93 14.16
CA ILE A 220 -7.26 27.12 15.59
C ILE A 220 -8.34 28.12 16.02
N VAL A 221 -9.11 27.76 17.04
CA VAL A 221 -10.01 28.67 17.75
C VAL A 221 -9.28 29.14 19.00
N ASN A 222 -9.00 30.44 19.09
CA ASN A 222 -8.32 31.04 20.23
C ASN A 222 -9.26 31.21 21.43
N GLU A 223 -8.71 31.57 22.59
CA GLU A 223 -9.46 31.75 23.84
C GLU A 223 -10.51 32.85 23.76
N ASP A 224 -10.35 33.81 22.84
CA ASP A 224 -11.30 34.90 22.57
C ASP A 224 -12.31 34.58 21.45
N GLY A 225 -12.21 33.37 20.86
CA GLY A 225 -13.05 32.94 19.76
C GLY A 225 -12.56 33.33 18.36
N GLU A 226 -11.44 34.06 18.23
CA GLU A 226 -10.85 34.33 16.90
C GLU A 226 -10.29 33.08 16.25
N LEU A 227 -10.34 33.05 14.92
CA LEU A 227 -9.79 31.96 14.13
C LEU A 227 -8.37 32.30 13.66
N SER A 228 -7.40 31.43 13.92
CA SER A 228 -6.02 31.52 13.44
C SER A 228 -5.56 30.21 12.78
N ASP A 229 -4.37 30.24 12.16
CA ASP A 229 -3.70 29.07 11.58
C ASP A 229 -4.59 28.26 10.61
N LEU A 230 -5.38 28.96 9.79
CA LEU A 230 -6.28 28.32 8.82
C LEU A 230 -5.48 27.75 7.64
N SER A 231 -5.63 26.45 7.39
CA SER A 231 -5.12 25.78 6.20
C SER A 231 -6.17 24.86 5.61
N ALA A 232 -6.26 24.80 4.28
CA ALA A 232 -7.20 23.95 3.58
C ALA A 232 -6.45 22.90 2.75
N GLU A 233 -6.94 21.67 2.75
CA GLU A 233 -6.49 20.62 1.82
C GLU A 233 -7.70 19.94 1.16
N ALA A 234 -7.58 19.64 -0.13
CA ALA A 234 -8.53 18.74 -0.78
C ALA A 234 -8.25 17.30 -0.32
N PHE A 235 -9.24 16.66 0.31
CA PHE A 235 -9.03 15.35 0.95
C PHE A 235 -9.74 14.18 0.25
N SER A 236 -10.74 14.46 -0.59
CA SER A 236 -11.37 13.41 -1.39
C SER A 236 -11.97 13.98 -2.66
N VAL A 237 -11.66 13.40 -3.80
CA VAL A 237 -12.30 13.66 -5.09
C VAL A 237 -12.86 12.34 -5.60
N LYS A 238 -14.17 12.28 -5.78
CA LYS A 238 -14.90 11.12 -6.31
C LYS A 238 -15.65 11.55 -7.56
N LEU A 239 -15.28 10.97 -8.70
CA LEU A 239 -16.13 11.03 -9.89
C LEU A 239 -17.25 10.01 -9.69
N LEU A 240 -18.47 10.50 -9.49
CA LEU A 240 -19.62 9.64 -9.18
C LEU A 240 -20.28 9.11 -10.45
N LYS A 241 -20.25 9.88 -11.54
CA LYS A 241 -20.68 9.46 -12.86
C LYS A 241 -19.82 10.12 -13.93
N SER A 242 -19.25 9.29 -14.80
CA SER A 242 -18.81 9.68 -16.14
C SER A 242 -19.56 8.79 -17.12
N TYR A 243 -20.26 9.37 -18.08
CA TYR A 243 -20.78 8.61 -19.22
C TYR A 243 -19.67 8.53 -20.27
N PRO A 244 -18.92 7.42 -20.38
CA PRO A 244 -18.01 7.27 -21.50
C PRO A 244 -18.84 7.17 -22.77
N LYS A 245 -18.45 7.90 -23.83
CA LYS A 245 -19.03 7.72 -25.17
C LYS A 245 -18.90 6.28 -25.69
N ASN A 246 -18.00 5.47 -25.11
CA ASN A 246 -17.61 4.15 -25.61
C ASN A 246 -17.69 3.00 -24.57
N GLY A 247 -18.39 3.17 -23.44
CA GLY A 247 -18.66 2.05 -22.50
C GLY A 247 -17.49 1.55 -21.63
N ILE A 248 -16.29 2.11 -21.73
CA ILE A 248 -15.15 1.73 -20.89
C ILE A 248 -15.15 2.58 -19.61
N PRO A 249 -15.24 1.99 -18.40
CA PRO A 249 -15.11 2.70 -17.14
C PRO A 249 -13.71 3.30 -17.03
N ILE A 250 -13.60 4.62 -16.91
CA ILE A 250 -12.34 5.28 -16.61
C ILE A 250 -12.23 5.32 -15.09
N HIS A 251 -11.23 4.66 -14.51
CA HIS A 251 -10.84 4.91 -13.13
C HIS A 251 -10.18 6.29 -13.09
N PRO A 252 -10.77 7.30 -12.43
CA PRO A 252 -10.14 8.59 -12.34
C PRO A 252 -8.90 8.46 -11.45
N GLU A 253 -7.73 8.80 -11.99
CA GLU A 253 -6.60 9.16 -11.14
C GLU A 253 -7.04 10.33 -10.23
N PRO A 254 -6.56 10.39 -8.98
CA PRO A 254 -6.80 11.54 -8.12
C PRO A 254 -6.15 12.78 -8.77
N LEU A 255 -6.97 13.56 -9.46
CA LEU A 255 -6.54 14.80 -10.09
C LEU A 255 -6.22 15.80 -8.98
N ALA A 256 -4.95 16.08 -8.77
CA ALA A 256 -4.50 17.32 -8.15
C ALA A 256 -4.90 18.47 -9.08
N ASP A 257 -6.15 18.92 -8.96
CA ASP A 257 -6.69 20.02 -9.74
C ASP A 257 -6.48 21.33 -8.96
N PRO A 258 -5.75 22.32 -9.51
CA PRO A 258 -5.55 23.64 -8.90
C PRO A 258 -6.86 24.33 -8.48
N GLN A 259 -7.99 23.94 -9.08
CA GLN A 259 -9.29 24.46 -8.71
C GLN A 259 -9.73 24.09 -7.28
N TYR A 260 -9.34 22.93 -6.76
CA TYR A 260 -9.68 22.54 -5.40
C TYR A 260 -8.93 23.38 -4.37
N ASP A 261 -7.67 23.72 -4.66
CA ASP A 261 -6.88 24.63 -3.83
C ASP A 261 -7.51 26.03 -3.79
N TYR A 262 -7.91 26.55 -4.95
CA TYR A 262 -8.65 27.81 -5.06
C TYR A 262 -9.94 27.82 -4.21
N MET A 263 -10.69 26.73 -4.21
CA MET A 263 -11.88 26.59 -3.37
C MET A 263 -11.54 26.61 -1.88
N GLY A 264 -10.45 25.98 -1.47
CA GLY A 264 -9.94 26.03 -0.10
C GLY A 264 -9.60 27.45 0.35
N GLU A 265 -8.88 28.20 -0.49
CA GLU A 265 -8.57 29.61 -0.24
C GLU A 265 -9.83 30.47 -0.11
N LYS A 266 -10.82 30.24 -0.99
CA LYS A 266 -12.08 30.98 -0.96
C LYS A 266 -12.87 30.69 0.32
N ILE A 267 -12.92 29.43 0.77
CA ILE A 267 -13.54 29.05 2.05
C ILE A 267 -12.85 29.80 3.20
N ILE A 268 -11.52 29.74 3.29
CA ILE A 268 -10.76 30.44 4.34
C ILE A 268 -11.05 31.94 4.32
N LYS A 269 -11.11 32.56 3.14
CA LYS A 269 -11.41 33.98 2.97
C LYS A 269 -12.79 34.34 3.53
N GLU A 270 -13.81 33.51 3.29
CA GLU A 270 -15.16 33.77 3.82
C GLU A 270 -15.26 33.44 5.32
N MET A 271 -14.59 32.40 5.80
CA MET A 271 -14.53 32.08 7.23
C MET A 271 -14.00 33.23 8.08
N LYS A 272 -12.96 33.95 7.59
CA LYS A 272 -12.39 35.12 8.26
C LYS A 272 -13.33 36.33 8.36
N LYS A 273 -14.40 36.38 7.56
CA LYS A 273 -15.39 37.47 7.59
C LYS A 273 -16.58 37.18 8.51
N LEU A 274 -16.73 35.94 8.96
CA LEU A 274 -17.83 35.54 9.83
C LEU A 274 -17.54 35.93 11.30
N PRO A 275 -18.57 36.00 12.15
CA PRO A 275 -18.38 36.30 13.57
C PRO A 275 -17.43 35.32 14.26
N LYS A 276 -16.78 35.78 15.34
CA LYS A 276 -15.97 34.95 16.24
C LYS A 276 -16.76 33.75 16.74
N TRP A 277 -16.07 32.67 17.07
CA TRP A 277 -16.66 31.45 17.63
C TRP A 277 -16.80 31.57 19.14
N ASN A 278 -17.62 30.70 19.74
CA ASN A 278 -17.49 30.40 21.16
C ASN A 278 -16.24 29.52 21.32
N PRO A 279 -15.27 29.89 22.19
CA PRO A 279 -14.09 29.07 22.44
C PRO A 279 -14.48 27.74 23.13
N ALA A 280 -13.59 26.76 23.08
CA ALA A 280 -13.74 25.59 23.93
C ALA A 280 -13.48 25.98 25.40
N GLU A 281 -14.07 25.23 26.33
CA GLU A 281 -13.90 25.47 27.76
C GLU A 281 -13.34 24.22 28.46
N LYS A 282 -12.38 24.46 29.34
CA LYS A 282 -11.82 23.48 30.28
C LYS A 282 -11.74 24.13 31.64
N ASP A 283 -12.33 23.48 32.65
CA ASP A 283 -12.44 24.00 34.02
C ASP A 283 -13.07 25.41 34.05
N ASN A 284 -14.12 25.61 33.24
CA ASN A 284 -14.81 26.89 33.01
C ASN A 284 -13.91 28.04 32.52
N LYS A 285 -12.74 27.74 31.96
CA LYS A 285 -11.85 28.72 31.32
C LYS A 285 -11.79 28.47 29.83
N PRO A 286 -11.81 29.53 28.99
CA PRO A 286 -11.62 29.36 27.57
C PRO A 286 -10.22 28.82 27.30
N VAL A 287 -10.10 27.91 26.33
CA VAL A 287 -8.82 27.33 25.93
C VAL A 287 -8.68 27.34 24.41
N ARG A 288 -7.45 27.53 23.95
CA ARG A 288 -7.09 27.44 22.53
C ARG A 288 -7.26 25.99 22.05
N THR A 289 -7.99 25.80 20.95
CA THR A 289 -8.26 24.45 20.41
C THR A 289 -8.09 24.34 18.91
N GLU A 290 -7.57 23.21 18.46
CA GLU A 290 -7.53 22.84 17.05
C GLU A 290 -8.84 22.20 16.62
N SER A 291 -9.37 22.65 15.49
CA SER A 291 -10.60 22.13 14.88
C SER A 291 -10.35 21.78 13.42
N ILE A 292 -11.01 20.72 12.96
CA ILE A 292 -11.01 20.31 11.55
C ILE A 292 -12.45 20.31 11.05
N LEU A 293 -12.73 21.13 10.05
CA LEU A 293 -14.02 21.20 9.37
C LEU A 293 -13.91 20.52 8.02
N THR A 294 -15.01 19.90 7.58
CA THR A 294 -15.08 19.25 6.26
C THR A 294 -16.22 19.87 5.47
N PHE A 295 -15.89 20.47 4.33
CA PHE A 295 -16.83 21.06 3.40
C PHE A 295 -17.01 20.11 2.22
N GLY A 296 -18.14 19.42 2.17
CA GLY A 296 -18.52 18.57 1.05
C GLY A 296 -19.14 19.38 -0.08
N PHE A 297 -18.75 19.08 -1.31
CA PHE A 297 -19.33 19.63 -2.52
C PHE A 297 -19.81 18.49 -3.42
N HIS A 298 -20.96 18.70 -4.04
CA HIS A 298 -21.53 17.81 -5.02
C HIS A 298 -21.98 18.65 -6.20
N VAL A 299 -21.33 18.46 -7.34
CA VAL A 299 -21.59 19.20 -8.57
C VAL A 299 -22.08 18.21 -9.61
N SER A 300 -23.27 18.45 -10.13
CA SER A 300 -23.79 17.80 -11.32
C SER A 300 -23.78 18.84 -12.43
N THR A 301 -23.00 18.59 -13.49
CA THR A 301 -22.88 19.46 -14.67
C THR A 301 -23.62 18.93 -15.89
#